data_AF-A0A9D6EG60-F1
#
_entry.id   AF-A0A9D6EG60-F1
#
_cell.length_a   1.000
_cell.length_b   1.000
_cell.length_c   1.000
_cell.angle_alpha   90.00
_cell.angle_beta   90.00
_cell.angle_gamma   90.00
#
_symmetry.space_group_name_H-M   'P 1'
#
loop_
_entity.id
_entity.type
_entity.pdbx_description
1 polymer ?
#
loop_
_entity_poly.entity_id
_entity_poly.type
_entity_poly.pdbx_seq_one_letter_code
_entity_poly.pdbx_strand_id
1 'polypeptide(L)'
;AVAPRGPVKETLGALGVPIQCGGIPVRPGDLVAGDDDGVVVIPAEEAKALLERARAIREREEKIRRGLEAGQSTVDLLGLRGKLKG
;
A
#
# COMPACT_ATOMS: atom_id res chain seq x y z
N ALA A 1 -2.90 1.41 -25.47
CA ALA A 1 -4.01 2.02 -24.72
C ALA A 1 -5.12 0.98 -24.57
N VAL A 2 -5.66 0.82 -23.36
CA VAL A 2 -6.80 -0.05 -23.08
C VAL A 2 -7.91 0.85 -22.56
N ALA A 3 -9.12 0.73 -23.10
CA ALA A 3 -10.27 1.50 -22.66
C ALA A 3 -11.51 0.58 -22.58
N PRO A 4 -12.31 0.68 -21.51
CA PRO A 4 -13.59 -0.01 -21.46
C PRO A 4 -14.55 0.58 -22.51
N ARG A 5 -15.57 -0.22 -22.89
CA ARG A 5 -16.69 0.29 -23.68
C ARG A 5 -17.38 1.43 -22.91
N GLY A 6 -17.78 2.48 -23.62
CA GLY A 6 -18.46 3.63 -23.01
C GLY A 6 -19.79 3.26 -22.33
N PRO A 7 -20.15 3.98 -21.25
CA PRO A 7 -21.41 3.73 -20.52
C PRO A 7 -22.63 4.37 -21.21
N VAL A 8 -23.82 3.90 -20.84
CA VAL A 8 -25.11 4.58 -21.08
C VAL A 8 -25.57 5.29 -19.80
N LYS A 9 -26.57 6.20 -19.89
CA LYS A 9 -27.00 7.07 -18.77
C LYS A 9 -28.43 6.81 -18.28
N GLU A 10 -28.98 5.63 -18.57
CA GLU A 10 -30.41 5.32 -18.34
C GLU A 10 -30.71 4.89 -16.89
N THR A 11 -29.70 4.46 -16.13
CA THR A 11 -29.87 3.94 -14.77
C THR A 11 -29.15 4.82 -13.77
N LEU A 12 -29.86 5.23 -12.72
CA LEU A 12 -29.26 5.92 -11.58
C LEU A 12 -28.51 4.94 -10.67
N GLY A 13 -27.34 5.34 -10.22
CA GLY A 13 -26.60 4.66 -9.15
C GLY A 13 -26.89 5.29 -7.78
N ALA A 14 -26.21 4.76 -6.76
CA ALA A 14 -26.21 5.33 -5.42
C ALA A 14 -24.88 6.06 -5.15
N LEU A 15 -24.95 7.16 -4.39
CA LEU A 15 -23.79 7.92 -3.93
C LEU A 15 -23.62 7.77 -2.43
N GLY A 16 -22.38 7.80 -1.95
CA GLY A 16 -22.10 7.70 -0.53
C GLY A 16 -22.52 6.37 0.10
N VAL A 17 -22.54 5.29 -0.69
CA VAL A 17 -22.78 3.93 -0.21
C VAL A 17 -21.48 3.11 -0.27
N PRO A 18 -21.30 2.11 0.60
CA PRO A 18 -20.20 1.17 0.48
C PRO A 18 -20.24 0.42 -0.86
N ILE A 19 -19.07 0.22 -1.46
CA ILE A 19 -18.90 -0.53 -2.71
C ILE A 19 -17.79 -1.59 -2.56
N GLN A 20 -17.65 -2.43 -3.57
CA GLN A 20 -16.46 -3.25 -3.78
C GLN A 20 -15.74 -2.81 -5.06
N CYS A 21 -14.43 -2.63 -4.99
CA CYS A 21 -13.58 -2.34 -6.14
C CYS A 21 -12.38 -3.29 -6.11
N GLY A 22 -12.16 -4.06 -7.18
CA GLY A 22 -11.09 -5.08 -7.21
C GLY A 22 -11.24 -6.16 -6.12
N GLY A 23 -12.47 -6.44 -5.66
CA GLY A 23 -12.74 -7.36 -4.55
C GLY A 23 -12.49 -6.77 -3.15
N ILE A 24 -12.06 -5.50 -3.06
CA ILE A 24 -11.79 -4.80 -1.80
C ILE A 24 -12.99 -3.94 -1.42
N PRO A 25 -13.50 -4.02 -0.17
CA PRO A 25 -14.56 -3.13 0.30
C PRO A 25 -14.04 -1.70 0.44
N VAL A 26 -14.83 -0.73 -0.04
CA VAL A 26 -14.55 0.70 0.08
C VAL A 26 -15.78 1.38 0.65
N ARG A 27 -15.63 2.06 1.79
CA ARG A 27 -16.71 2.82 2.41
C ARG A 27 -16.48 4.32 2.21
N PRO A 28 -17.56 5.12 2.19
CA PRO A 28 -17.42 6.57 2.26
C PRO A 28 -16.56 6.98 3.47
N GLY A 29 -15.53 7.79 3.22
CA GLY A 29 -14.60 8.26 4.25
C GLY A 29 -13.30 7.47 4.37
N ASP A 30 -13.23 6.26 3.80
CA ASP A 30 -11.95 5.53 3.71
C ASP A 30 -10.95 6.30 2.83
N LEU A 31 -9.68 6.22 3.17
CA LEU A 31 -8.60 6.83 2.38
C LEU A 31 -8.18 5.87 1.27
N VAL A 32 -8.04 6.41 0.05
CA VAL A 32 -7.50 5.66 -1.09
C VAL A 32 -6.20 6.30 -1.50
N ALA A 33 -5.13 5.50 -1.54
CA ALA A 33 -3.81 5.94 -1.98
C ALA A 33 -3.31 5.00 -3.08
N GLY A 34 -2.55 5.52 -4.03
CA GLY A 34 -1.95 4.71 -5.07
C GLY A 34 -0.71 5.33 -5.67
N ASP A 35 0.13 4.47 -6.22
CA ASP A 35 1.40 4.76 -6.87
C ASP A 35 1.60 3.81 -8.07
N ASP A 36 2.84 3.66 -8.53
CA ASP A 36 3.18 2.82 -9.67
C ASP A 36 3.08 1.32 -9.35
N ASP A 37 3.08 0.91 -8.07
CA ASP A 37 2.93 -0.48 -7.64
C ASP A 37 1.45 -0.88 -7.53
N GLY A 38 0.57 0.07 -7.17
CA GLY A 38 -0.87 -0.18 -7.18
C GLY A 38 -1.68 0.79 -6.34
N VAL A 39 -2.81 0.29 -5.81
CA VAL A 39 -3.78 1.07 -5.04
C VAL A 39 -4.10 0.34 -3.74
N VAL A 40 -4.16 1.09 -2.63
CA VAL A 40 -4.55 0.61 -1.30
C VAL A 40 -5.75 1.40 -0.77
N VAL A 41 -6.63 0.70 -0.05
CA VAL A 41 -7.78 1.26 0.65
C VAL A 41 -7.50 1.17 2.15
N ILE A 42 -7.60 2.29 2.86
CA ILE A 42 -7.28 2.40 4.28
C ILE A 42 -8.57 2.81 5.01
N PRO A 43 -9.10 1.95 5.89
CA PRO A 43 -10.24 2.29 6.74
C PRO A 43 -10.00 3.59 7.50
N ALA A 44 -10.99 4.49 7.50
CA ALA A 44 -10.88 5.80 8.14
C ALA A 44 -10.47 5.70 9.62
N GLU A 45 -11.02 4.72 10.32
CA GLU A 45 -10.75 4.42 11.73
C GLU A 45 -9.32 3.95 12.01
N GLU A 46 -8.65 3.35 11.02
CA GLU A 46 -7.29 2.81 11.16
C GLU A 46 -6.20 3.77 10.69
N ALA A 47 -6.57 4.80 9.92
CA ALA A 47 -5.66 5.69 9.22
C ALA A 47 -4.53 6.26 10.10
N LYS A 48 -4.87 6.72 11.31
CA LYS A 48 -3.89 7.31 12.24
C LYS A 48 -2.91 6.26 12.77
N ALA A 49 -3.38 5.07 13.12
CA ALA A 49 -2.53 3.99 13.60
C ALA A 49 -1.62 3.47 12.48
N LEU A 50 -2.15 3.37 11.26
CA LEU A 50 -1.40 2.95 10.09
C LEU A 50 -0.29 3.94 9.73
N LEU A 51 -0.55 5.25 9.85
CA LEU A 51 0.44 6.29 9.57
C LEU A 51 1.69 6.15 10.42
N GLU A 52 1.54 5.91 11.73
CA GLU A 52 2.70 5.73 12.62
C GLU A 52 3.49 4.47 12.26
N ARG A 53 2.81 3.36 11.91
CA ARG A 53 3.46 2.13 11.44
C ARG A 53 4.19 2.35 10.10
N ALA A 54 3.59 3.07 9.17
CA ALA A 54 4.18 3.41 7.89
C ALA A 54 5.44 4.27 8.04
N ARG A 55 5.44 5.23 8.98
CA ARG A 55 6.64 6.04 9.31
C ARG A 55 7.77 5.16 9.85
N ALA A 56 7.47 4.23 10.76
CA ALA A 56 8.47 3.32 11.30
C ALA A 56 9.07 2.40 10.21
N ILE A 57 8.24 1.90 9.28
CA ILE A 57 8.70 1.12 8.13
C ILE A 57 9.62 1.96 7.25
N ARG A 58 9.20 3.17 6.88
CA ARG A 58 10.00 4.08 6.06
C ARG A 58 11.36 4.37 6.69
N GLU A 59 11.41 4.62 8.01
CA GLU A 59 12.67 4.86 8.70
C GLU A 59 13.59 3.63 8.69
N ARG A 60 13.01 2.43 8.85
CA ARG A 60 13.76 1.17 8.76
C ARG A 60 14.32 0.95 7.35
N GLU A 61 13.50 1.13 6.32
CA GLU A 61 13.92 0.99 4.92
C GLU A 61 15.00 2.00 4.55
N GLU A 62 14.88 3.23 5.04
CA GLU A 62 15.87 4.28 4.87
C GLU A 62 17.22 3.91 5.50
N LYS A 63 17.23 3.29 6.69
CA LYS A 63 18.46 2.77 7.32
C LYS A 63 19.09 1.66 6.49
N ILE A 64 18.27 0.74 5.98
CA ILE A 64 18.73 -0.35 5.11
C ILE A 64 19.34 0.23 3.84
N ARG A 65 18.66 1.18 3.19
CA ARG A 65 19.13 1.84 1.96
C ARG A 65 20.50 2.48 2.15
N ARG A 66 20.70 3.24 3.21
CA ARG A 66 22.01 3.84 3.54
C ARG A 66 23.10 2.80 3.79
N GLY A 67 22.76 1.69 4.46
CA GLY A 67 23.69 0.59 4.67
C GLY A 67 24.14 -0.06 3.37
N LEU A 68 23.20 -0.27 2.43
CA LEU A 68 23.49 -0.80 1.10
C LEU A 68 24.38 0.15 0.30
N GLU A 69 24.09 1.46 0.33
CA GLU A 69 24.91 2.49 -0.31
C GLU A 69 26.34 2.55 0.27
N ALA A 70 26.49 2.21 1.55
CA ALA A 70 27.79 2.09 2.23
C ALA A 70 28.51 0.74 1.98
N GLY A 71 27.96 -0.14 1.14
CA GLY A 71 28.57 -1.42 0.77
C GLY A 71 28.33 -2.56 1.77
N GLN A 72 27.40 -2.40 2.71
CA GLN A 72 27.02 -3.48 3.63
C GLN A 72 26.16 -4.52 2.91
N SER A 73 26.30 -5.79 3.30
CA SER A 73 25.50 -6.87 2.69
C SER A 73 24.06 -6.87 3.20
N THR A 74 23.10 -7.21 2.32
CA THR A 74 21.69 -7.39 2.69
C THR A 74 21.51 -8.47 3.76
N VAL A 75 22.38 -9.49 3.77
CA VAL A 75 22.38 -10.57 4.77
C VAL A 75 22.64 -10.02 6.17
N ASP A 76 23.57 -9.08 6.29
CA ASP A 76 23.92 -8.46 7.57
C ASP A 76 22.85 -7.44 7.99
N LEU A 77 22.41 -6.58 7.07
CA LEU A 77 21.40 -5.55 7.33
C LEU A 77 20.05 -6.11 7.78
N LEU A 78 19.66 -7.26 7.22
CA LEU A 78 18.41 -7.93 7.55
C LEU A 78 18.58 -9.01 8.64
N GLY A 79 19.78 -9.21 9.18
CA GLY A 79 20.06 -10.21 10.23
C GLY A 79 19.85 -11.66 9.78
N LEU A 80 20.03 -11.95 8.48
CA LEU A 80 19.71 -13.25 7.88
C LEU A 80 20.85 -14.28 7.97
N ARG A 81 22.04 -13.88 8.47
CA ARG A 81 23.24 -14.73 8.50
C ARG A 81 23.06 -16.05 9.26
N GLY A 82 22.21 -16.05 10.29
CA GLY A 82 21.85 -17.26 11.04
C GLY A 82 20.94 -18.24 10.28
N LYS A 83 20.23 -17.77 9.25
CA LYS A 83 19.30 -18.58 8.44
C LYS A 83 19.96 -19.21 7.20
N LEU A 84 21.20 -18.85 6.89
CA LEU A 84 21.94 -19.33 5.73
C LEU A 84 22.82 -20.56 6.02
N LYS A 85 22.88 -21.02 7.28
CA LYS A 85 23.58 -22.26 7.63
C LYS A 85 22.69 -23.45 7.27
N GLY A 86 22.85 -23.93 6.04
CA GLY A 86 22.56 -25.29 5.59
C GLY A 86 23.86 -25.97 5.21
#